data_AF-A0A8B9MY91-F1
#
_entry.id   AF-A0A8B9MY91-F1
#
_cell.length_a   1.000
_cell.length_b   1.000
_cell.length_c   1.000
_cell.angle_alpha   90.00
_cell.angle_beta   90.00
_cell.angle_gamma   90.00
#
_symmetry.space_group_name_H-M   'P 1'
#
loop_
_entity.id
_entity.type
_entity.pdbx_description
1 polymer ?
#
loop_
_entity_poly.entity_id
_entity_poly.type
_entity_poly.pdbx_seq_one_letter_code
_entity_poly.pdbx_strand_id
1 'polypeptide(L)'
;MLLLCYIFVFYFSAGPKGDNIYEWRSTILGPPGSVYEGGVFFLDITFSPDYPFKPPKVTFRTRIYHCNINSQGVICLDILKDNWSPALTISKVLLSICSLLTDCNPERKHNFRSSSAFLVPKNKNLLIQKVESVENNL
;
A
#
# COMPACT_ATOMS: atom_id res chain seq x y z
N MET A 1 -6.15 -28.17 14.76
CA MET A 1 -7.15 -27.37 14.01
C MET A 1 -7.53 -26.08 14.78
N LEU A 2 -6.55 -25.33 15.29
CA LEU A 2 -6.75 -24.01 15.93
C LEU A 2 -5.63 -23.02 15.61
N LEU A 3 -4.49 -23.47 15.06
CA LEU A 3 -3.39 -22.61 14.62
C LEU A 3 -3.69 -21.84 13.32
N LEU A 4 -4.62 -22.32 12.48
CA LEU A 4 -4.94 -21.69 11.20
C LEU A 4 -5.87 -20.47 11.33
N CYS A 5 -6.58 -20.31 12.46
CA CYS A 5 -7.44 -19.13 12.68
C CYS A 5 -6.65 -17.87 13.06
N TYR A 6 -5.48 -17.99 13.69
CA TYR A 6 -4.68 -16.82 14.08
C TYR A 6 -3.86 -16.21 12.93
N ILE A 7 -3.64 -16.96 11.84
CA ILE A 7 -2.93 -16.44 10.65
C ILE A 7 -3.85 -15.56 9.78
N PHE A 8 -5.18 -15.71 9.91
CA PHE A 8 -6.17 -14.94 9.16
C PHE A 8 -6.46 -13.53 9.71
N VAL A 9 -5.75 -13.08 10.75
CA VAL A 9 -5.98 -11.75 11.37
C VAL A 9 -5.16 -10.64 10.68
N PHE A 10 -4.27 -10.98 9.75
CA PHE A 10 -3.55 -9.98 8.97
C PHE A 10 -4.17 -9.85 7.58
N TYR A 11 -4.68 -8.65 7.24
CA TYR A 11 -5.22 -8.30 5.92
C TYR A 11 -4.16 -8.30 4.80
N PHE A 12 -3.03 -8.98 5.00
CA PHE A 12 -1.94 -9.01 4.05
C PHE A 12 -1.15 -10.31 4.09
N SER A 13 -0.57 -10.67 2.95
CA SER A 13 0.43 -11.72 2.81
C SER A 13 1.61 -11.19 2.01
N ALA A 14 2.82 -11.69 2.24
CA ALA A 14 3.99 -11.31 1.46
C ALA A 14 5.02 -12.43 1.41
N GLY A 15 5.76 -12.52 0.30
CA GLY A 15 6.87 -13.45 0.14
C GLY A 15 7.62 -13.27 -1.18
N PRO A 16 8.72 -14.01 -1.39
CA PRO A 16 9.50 -13.96 -2.62
C PRO A 16 8.65 -14.27 -3.86
N LYS A 17 8.93 -13.59 -4.98
CA LYS A 17 8.26 -13.85 -6.27
C LYS A 17 8.75 -15.15 -6.94
N GLY A 18 9.92 -15.62 -6.55
CA GLY A 18 10.63 -16.76 -7.11
C GLY A 18 11.98 -16.91 -6.40
N ASP A 19 13.01 -17.33 -7.12
CA ASP A 19 14.32 -17.63 -6.54
C ASP A 19 15.08 -16.40 -6.02
N ASN A 20 14.81 -15.22 -6.60
CA ASN A 20 15.39 -13.97 -6.13
C ASN A 20 14.73 -13.50 -4.83
N ILE A 21 15.38 -13.79 -3.70
CA ILE A 21 14.90 -13.42 -2.35
C ILE A 21 14.83 -11.91 -2.10
N TYR A 22 15.45 -11.08 -2.96
CA TYR A 22 15.38 -9.61 -2.87
C TYR A 22 14.13 -9.03 -3.56
N GLU A 23 13.32 -9.87 -4.20
CA GLU A 23 12.09 -9.45 -4.85
C GLU A 23 10.88 -10.18 -4.30
N TRP A 24 10.01 -9.44 -3.63
CA TRP A 24 8.82 -9.96 -2.99
C TRP A 24 7.56 -9.39 -3.63
N ARG A 25 6.48 -10.17 -3.53
CA ARG A 25 5.11 -9.71 -3.79
C ARG A 25 4.34 -9.73 -2.50
N SER A 26 3.53 -8.69 -2.31
CA SER A 26 2.56 -8.63 -1.23
C SER A 26 1.14 -8.49 -1.80
N THR A 27 0.18 -9.06 -1.10
CA THR A 27 -1.25 -8.87 -1.32
C THR A 27 -1.82 -8.21 -0.09
N ILE A 28 -2.55 -7.11 -0.26
CA ILE A 28 -3.32 -6.44 0.80
C ILE A 28 -4.80 -6.51 0.43
N LEU A 29 -5.62 -6.98 1.36
CA LEU A 29 -7.07 -6.87 1.28
C LEU A 29 -7.48 -5.49 1.79
N GLY A 30 -8.40 -4.85 1.07
CA GLY A 30 -8.96 -3.57 1.47
C GLY A 30 -9.59 -3.65 2.87
N PRO A 31 -9.16 -2.81 3.83
CA PRO A 31 -9.65 -2.88 5.21
C PRO A 31 -11.18 -2.71 5.29
N PRO A 32 -11.88 -3.48 6.14
CA PRO A 32 -13.30 -3.27 6.39
C PRO A 32 -13.59 -1.88 6.95
N GLY A 33 -14.73 -1.30 6.55
CA GLY A 33 -15.11 0.06 6.89
C GLY A 33 -14.39 1.15 6.08
N SER A 34 -13.34 0.81 5.33
CA SER A 34 -12.67 1.75 4.43
C SER A 34 -13.38 1.80 3.06
N VAL A 35 -13.10 2.86 2.30
CA VAL A 35 -13.56 2.97 0.90
C VAL A 35 -12.96 1.90 -0.02
N TYR A 36 -11.93 1.18 0.45
CA TYR A 36 -11.25 0.11 -0.28
C TYR A 36 -11.78 -1.28 0.08
N GLU A 37 -12.72 -1.40 1.02
CA GLU A 37 -13.27 -2.68 1.49
C GLU A 37 -13.71 -3.57 0.32
N GLY A 38 -13.28 -4.84 0.36
CA GLY A 38 -13.54 -5.83 -0.69
C GLY A 38 -12.56 -5.77 -1.88
N GLY A 39 -11.68 -4.77 -1.93
CA GLY A 39 -10.60 -4.69 -2.92
C GLY A 39 -9.43 -5.62 -2.62
N VAL A 40 -8.70 -6.02 -3.67
CA VAL A 40 -7.45 -6.78 -3.58
C VAL A 40 -6.34 -5.99 -4.24
N PHE A 41 -5.30 -5.65 -3.47
CA PHE A 41 -4.21 -4.79 -3.91
C PHE A 41 -2.90 -5.56 -3.91
N PHE A 42 -2.23 -5.58 -5.07
CA PHE A 42 -0.91 -6.16 -5.22
C PHE A 42 0.15 -5.08 -5.06
N LEU A 43 1.19 -5.39 -4.29
CA LEU A 43 2.35 -4.56 -4.09
C LEU A 43 3.60 -5.35 -4.49
N ASP A 44 4.57 -4.64 -5.06
CA ASP A 44 5.92 -5.16 -5.24
C ASP A 44 6.84 -4.58 -4.16
N ILE A 45 7.67 -5.44 -3.57
CA ILE A 45 8.65 -5.08 -2.54
C ILE A 45 10.03 -5.48 -3.07
N THR A 46 10.98 -4.56 -3.06
CA THR A 46 12.36 -4.79 -3.52
C THR A 46 13.33 -4.39 -2.43
N PHE A 47 14.20 -5.31 -2.07
CA PHE A 47 15.27 -5.10 -1.10
C PHE A 47 16.56 -4.73 -1.85
N SER A 48 17.28 -3.73 -1.36
CA SER A 48 18.64 -3.48 -1.83
C SER A 48 19.64 -4.38 -1.10
N PRO A 49 20.88 -4.53 -1.60
CA PRO A 49 21.95 -5.21 -0.89
C PRO A 49 22.27 -4.61 0.49
N ASP A 50 21.91 -3.34 0.71
CA ASP A 50 22.13 -2.61 1.97
C ASP A 50 21.00 -2.84 3.00
N TYR A 51 19.99 -3.64 2.71
CA TYR A 51 18.96 -3.98 3.69
C TYR A 51 19.57 -4.78 4.85
N PRO A 52 19.26 -4.47 6.14
CA PRO A 52 18.20 -3.57 6.62
C PRO A 52 18.64 -2.12 6.93
N PHE A 53 19.84 -1.70 6.55
CA PHE A 53 20.32 -0.33 6.78
C PHE A 53 19.65 0.70 5.85
N LYS A 54 19.18 0.26 4.68
CA LYS A 54 18.27 1.04 3.81
C LYS A 54 16.87 0.42 3.81
N PRO A 55 15.80 1.24 3.71
CA PRO A 55 14.44 0.73 3.59
C PRO A 55 14.25 -0.07 2.30
N PRO A 56 13.31 -1.04 2.29
CA PRO A 56 12.88 -1.68 1.05
C PRO A 56 12.08 -0.68 0.20
N LYS A 57 12.15 -0.82 -1.12
CA LYS A 57 11.26 -0.09 -2.02
C LYS A 57 9.92 -0.83 -2.08
N VAL A 58 8.83 -0.14 -1.78
CA VAL A 58 7.46 -0.69 -1.82
C VAL A 58 6.60 0.14 -2.75
N THR A 59 5.94 -0.50 -3.72
CA THR A 59 5.08 0.17 -4.70
C THR A 59 3.80 -0.61 -4.96
N PHE A 60 2.68 0.09 -5.06
CA PHE A 60 1.42 -0.49 -5.52
C PHE A 60 1.51 -0.85 -7.01
N ARG A 61 1.25 -2.11 -7.32
CA ARG A 61 1.08 -2.60 -8.70
C ARG A 61 -0.37 -2.44 -9.14
N THR A 62 -1.32 -2.73 -8.25
CA THR A 62 -2.73 -2.40 -8.48
C THR A 62 -2.90 -0.89 -8.43
N ARG A 63 -3.50 -0.28 -9.48
CA ARG A 63 -3.82 1.15 -9.47
C ARG A 63 -4.78 1.46 -8.32
N ILE A 64 -4.50 2.52 -7.57
CA ILE A 64 -5.28 2.93 -6.42
C ILE A 64 -5.39 4.45 -6.35
N TYR A 65 -6.58 4.95 -6.00
CA TYR A 65 -6.82 6.36 -5.74
C TYR A 65 -6.65 6.65 -4.26
N HIS A 66 -5.46 7.14 -3.86
CA HIS A 66 -5.16 7.41 -2.46
C HIS A 66 -4.36 8.72 -2.31
N CYS A 67 -4.61 9.50 -1.25
CA CYS A 67 -3.96 10.80 -1.04
C CYS A 67 -2.44 10.72 -0.84
N ASN A 68 -1.96 9.57 -0.37
CA ASN A 68 -0.55 9.28 -0.13
C ASN A 68 0.06 8.28 -1.13
N ILE A 69 -0.65 7.95 -2.22
CA ILE A 69 -0.12 7.05 -3.27
C ILE A 69 -0.31 7.74 -4.62
N ASN A 70 0.79 7.91 -5.37
CA ASN A 70 0.72 8.57 -6.68
C ASN A 70 0.28 7.60 -7.79
N SER A 71 0.13 8.11 -9.02
CA SER A 71 -0.29 7.30 -10.19
C SER A 71 0.69 6.19 -10.59
N GLN A 72 1.94 6.24 -10.11
CA GLN A 72 2.96 5.21 -10.31
C GLN A 72 3.01 4.21 -9.15
N GLY A 73 2.07 4.29 -8.19
CA GLY A 73 2.01 3.41 -7.04
C GLY A 73 3.03 3.70 -5.94
N VAL A 74 3.75 4.82 -6.02
CA VAL A 74 4.75 5.21 -5.00
C VAL A 74 4.02 5.70 -3.75
N ILE A 75 4.40 5.13 -2.61
CA ILE A 75 3.78 5.40 -1.30
C ILE A 75 4.55 6.51 -0.59
N CYS A 76 3.84 7.55 -0.13
CA CYS A 76 4.37 8.57 0.75
C CYS A 76 4.21 8.16 2.22
N LEU A 77 5.12 7.32 2.69
CA LEU A 77 5.18 6.83 4.07
C LEU A 77 6.56 7.13 4.65
N ASP A 78 6.60 7.77 5.81
CA ASP A 78 7.82 8.27 6.46
C ASP A 78 8.77 7.14 6.91
N ILE A 79 8.21 6.01 7.35
CA ILE A 79 9.03 4.83 7.68
C ILE A 79 9.72 4.22 6.45
N LEU A 80 9.31 4.55 5.22
CA LEU A 80 10.01 4.16 3.98
C LEU A 80 11.04 5.22 3.52
N LYS A 81 11.27 6.25 4.34
CA LYS A 81 12.15 7.40 4.06
C LYS A 81 12.94 7.75 5.33
N ASP A 82 12.66 8.91 5.91
CA ASP A 82 13.46 9.55 6.96
C ASP A 82 13.34 8.85 8.32
N ASN A 83 12.24 8.12 8.55
CA ASN A 83 11.97 7.39 9.80
C ASN A 83 12.22 5.87 9.67
N TRP A 84 12.98 5.44 8.65
CA TRP A 84 13.39 4.03 8.56
C TRP A 84 14.37 3.69 9.69
N SER A 85 14.19 2.50 10.26
CA SER A 85 15.12 1.91 11.21
C SER A 85 15.32 0.43 10.87
N PRO A 86 16.54 -0.12 10.98
CA PRO A 86 16.80 -1.55 10.79
C PRO A 86 15.98 -2.48 11.70
N ALA A 87 15.38 -1.95 12.79
CA ALA A 87 14.47 -2.67 13.67
C ALA A 87 13.03 -2.80 13.12
N LEU A 88 12.72 -2.16 11.99
CA LEU A 88 11.45 -2.29 11.30
C LEU A 88 11.44 -3.55 10.43
N THR A 89 10.32 -4.27 10.48
CA THR A 89 10.10 -5.48 9.70
C THR A 89 9.12 -5.22 8.57
N ILE A 90 9.11 -6.09 7.56
CA ILE A 90 8.12 -6.04 6.47
C ILE A 90 6.69 -6.12 7.01
N SER A 91 6.44 -6.92 8.04
CA SER A 91 5.12 -6.98 8.68
C SER A 91 4.70 -5.63 9.27
N LYS A 92 5.62 -4.89 9.91
CA LYS A 92 5.35 -3.54 10.42
C LYS A 92 5.08 -2.55 9.27
N VAL A 93 5.85 -2.64 8.19
CA VAL A 93 5.64 -1.81 6.98
C VAL A 93 4.26 -2.05 6.38
N LEU A 94 3.88 -3.31 6.17
CA LEU A 94 2.57 -3.66 5.61
C LEU A 94 1.42 -3.28 6.53
N LEU A 95 1.59 -3.42 7.84
CA LEU A 95 0.61 -2.95 8.82
C LEU A 95 0.41 -1.44 8.74
N SER A 96 1.49 -0.65 8.62
CA SER A 96 1.39 0.80 8.42
C SER A 96 0.70 1.16 7.10
N ILE A 97 0.90 0.40 6.03
CA ILE A 97 0.18 0.60 4.76
C ILE A 97 -1.31 0.26 4.92
N CYS A 98 -1.66 -0.82 5.60
CA CYS A 98 -3.06 -1.12 5.92
C CYS A 98 -3.72 0.01 6.73
N SER A 99 -3.03 0.53 7.75
CA SER A 99 -3.51 1.68 8.52
C SER A 99 -3.71 2.93 7.66
N LEU A 100 -2.83 3.15 6.68
CA LEU A 100 -2.92 4.25 5.73
C LEU A 100 -4.18 4.14 4.85
N LEU A 101 -4.57 2.92 4.47
CA LEU A 101 -5.79 2.68 3.69
C LEU A 101 -7.07 2.89 4.51
N THR A 102 -7.02 2.71 5.83
CA THR A 102 -8.16 2.99 6.72
C THR A 102 -8.36 4.49 6.91
N ASP A 103 -7.28 5.22 7.25
CA ASP A 103 -7.32 6.66 7.53
C ASP A 103 -6.37 7.43 6.60
N CYS A 104 -6.93 8.04 5.55
CA CYS A 104 -6.14 8.98 4.74
C CYS A 104 -5.78 10.19 5.60
N ASN A 105 -4.48 10.50 5.72
CA ASN A 105 -4.00 11.70 6.40
C ASN A 105 -3.91 12.87 5.39
N PRO A 106 -4.85 13.84 5.41
CA PRO A 106 -4.87 14.94 4.46
C PRO A 106 -3.77 16.00 4.72
N GLU A 107 -3.14 16.05 5.89
CA GLU A 107 -2.11 17.07 6.17
C GLU A 107 -0.78 16.78 5.47
N ARG A 108 -0.48 15.50 5.19
CA ARG A 108 0.69 15.10 4.38
C ARG A 108 0.60 15.51 2.90
N LYS A 109 -0.52 16.13 2.47
CA LYS A 109 -0.67 16.71 1.13
C LYS A 109 0.33 17.84 0.85
N HIS A 110 0.84 18.52 1.89
CA HIS A 110 1.70 19.70 1.71
C HIS A 110 3.07 19.39 1.07
N ASN A 111 3.59 18.17 1.21
CA ASN A 111 4.86 17.76 0.60
C ASN A 111 4.70 17.17 -0.82
N PHE A 112 3.45 17.04 -1.29
CA PHE A 112 3.13 16.65 -2.67
C PHE A 112 2.53 17.86 -3.39
N ARG A 113 3.33 18.92 -3.56
CA ARG A 113 3.04 20.02 -4.50
C ARG A 113 3.20 19.51 -5.95
N SER A 114 2.34 18.59 -6.34
CA SER A 114 2.20 18.18 -7.73
C SER A 114 0.73 18.00 -8.01
N SER A 115 0.30 18.57 -9.13
CA SER A 115 -1.05 18.63 -9.69
C SER A 115 -1.68 17.27 -10.03
N SER A 116 -1.41 16.24 -9.21
CA SER A 116 -1.71 14.84 -9.44
C SER A 116 -2.05 14.07 -8.15
N ALA A 117 -2.21 14.76 -7.02
CA ALA A 117 -2.85 14.18 -5.84
C ALA A 117 -4.33 13.91 -6.16
N PHE A 118 -4.67 12.64 -6.43
CA PHE A 118 -6.05 12.27 -6.64
C PHE A 118 -6.85 12.56 -5.37
N LEU A 119 -7.91 13.36 -5.49
CA LEU A 119 -8.90 13.49 -4.43
C LEU A 119 -9.41 12.09 -4.12
N VAL A 120 -9.13 11.62 -2.89
CA VAL A 120 -9.69 10.37 -2.36
C VAL A 120 -11.20 10.53 -2.39
N PRO A 121 -11.92 9.65 -3.11
CA PRO A 121 -13.36 9.71 -3.13
C PRO A 121 -13.91 9.56 -1.72
N LYS A 122 -14.80 10.49 -1.33
CA LYS A 122 -15.33 10.58 0.05
C LYS A 122 -16.12 9.34 0.47
N ASN A 123 -16.51 8.49 -0.48
CA ASN A 123 -17.17 7.23 -0.27
C ASN A 123 -16.86 6.24 -1.41
N LYS A 124 -17.20 4.98 -1.18
CA LYS A 124 -16.97 3.86 -2.10
C LYS A 124 -17.65 4.05 -3.45
N ASN A 125 -18.87 4.60 -3.50
CA ASN A 125 -19.62 4.81 -4.75
C ASN A 125 -18.89 5.78 -5.70
N LEU A 126 -18.35 6.88 -5.16
CA LEU A 126 -17.55 7.84 -5.93
C LEU A 126 -16.22 7.22 -6.40
N LEU A 127 -15.68 6.26 -5.64
CA LEU A 127 -14.48 5.51 -6.02
C LEU A 127 -14.78 4.58 -7.20
N ILE A 128 -15.89 3.86 -7.14
CA ILE A 128 -16.38 2.97 -8.21
C ILE A 128 -16.65 3.77 -9.49
N GLN A 129 -17.42 4.86 -9.42
CA GLN A 129 -17.68 5.74 -10.58
C GLN A 129 -16.38 6.25 -11.23
N LYS A 130 -15.36 6.52 -10.41
CA LYS A 130 -14.07 7.00 -10.91
C LYS A 130 -13.25 5.89 -11.58
N VAL A 131 -13.31 4.66 -11.06
CA VAL A 131 -12.70 3.48 -11.70
C VAL A 131 -13.39 3.20 -13.04
N GLU A 132 -14.72 3.14 -13.04
CA GLU A 132 -15.53 2.91 -14.25
C GLU A 132 -15.31 3.98 -15.32
N SER A 133 -15.23 5.26 -14.94
CA SER A 133 -14.95 6.33 -15.91
C SER A 133 -13.56 6.25 -16.53
N VAL A 134 -12.56 5.67 -15.86
CA VAL A 134 -11.25 5.44 -16.47
C VAL A 134 -11.26 4.22 -17.39
N GLU A 135 -11.95 3.15 -17.00
CA GLU A 135 -12.07 1.95 -17.85
C GLU A 135 -12.83 2.24 -19.15
N ASN A 136 -13.84 3.11 -19.11
CA ASN A 136 -14.61 3.50 -20.29
C ASN A 136 -13.92 4.53 -21.21
N ASN A 137 -12.76 5.07 -20.82
CA ASN A 137 -11.97 6.02 -21.61
C ASN A 137 -10.69 5.39 -22.20
N LEU A 138 -10.58 4.06 -22.15
CA LEU A 138 -9.54 3.24 -22.80
C LEU A 138 -10.16 2.44 -23.95
#